data_AF-A0A3C1YXZ1-F1
#
_entry.id   AF-A0A3C1YXZ1-F1
#
_cell.length_a   1.000
_cell.length_b   1.000
_cell.length_c   1.000
_cell.angle_alpha   90.00
_cell.angle_beta   90.00
_cell.angle_gamma   90.00
#
_symmetry.space_group_name_H-M   'P 1'
#
loop_
_entity.id
_entity.type
_entity.pdbx_description
1 polymer ?
#
loop_
_entity_poly.entity_id
_entity_poly.type
_entity_poly.pdbx_seq_one_letter_code
_entity_poly.pdbx_strand_id
1 'polypeptide(L)' 'MRYLLMPERREAPGDPMPTSPTPSEEGGGPRRPDTGSPDKDNLLKRMRKVDPKQAERYRQRTGE' A
#
# COMPACT_ATOMS: atom_id res chain seq x y z
N MET A 1 36.45 9.55 30.71
CA MET A 1 35.66 9.63 29.45
C MET A 1 34.72 8.45 29.40
N ARG A 2 33.42 8.71 29.37
CA ARG A 2 32.33 7.73 29.40
C ARG A 2 32.03 7.32 27.95
N TYR A 3 32.43 6.12 27.54
CA TYR A 3 32.04 5.56 26.26
C TYR A 3 30.70 4.84 26.44
N LEU A 4 29.61 5.51 26.06
CA LEU A 4 28.28 4.89 26.05
C LEU A 4 27.76 4.80 24.61
N LEU A 5 27.68 3.55 24.16
CA LEU A 5 26.61 2.99 23.32
C LEU A 5 26.42 3.58 21.91
N MET A 6 27.33 3.25 20.99
CA MET A 6 26.93 3.10 19.59
C MET A 6 26.11 1.81 19.49
N PRO A 7 24.88 1.84 18.94
CA PRO A 7 24.09 0.63 18.76
C PRO A 7 24.82 -0.33 17.82
N GLU A 8 24.90 -1.59 18.23
CA GLU A 8 25.49 -2.67 17.44
C GLU A 8 24.79 -2.72 16.07
N ARG A 9 25.57 -2.73 14.98
CA ARG A 9 25.03 -2.79 13.62
C ARG A 9 24.40 -4.17 13.42
N ARG A 10 23.09 -4.28 13.64
CA ARG A 10 22.33 -5.51 13.31
C ARG A 10 22.20 -5.62 11.78
N GLU A 11 22.64 -6.75 11.23
CA GLU A 11 22.47 -7.11 9.81
C GLU A 11 21.08 -7.67 9.48
N ALA A 12 20.19 -7.78 10.47
CA ALA A 12 18.81 -8.21 10.28
C ALA A 12 17.91 -6.98 10.01
N PRO A 13 16.91 -7.10 9.10
CA PRO A 13 15.90 -6.07 8.97
C PRO A 13 15.25 -5.87 10.35
N GLY A 14 15.24 -4.64 10.84
CA GLY A 14 14.52 -4.30 12.06
C GLY A 14 13.05 -4.68 11.93
N ASP A 15 12.41 -5.04 13.07
CA ASP A 15 10.98 -5.32 13.09
C ASP A 15 10.22 -4.21 12.36
N PRO A 16 9.24 -4.54 11.51
CA PRO A 16 8.47 -3.53 10.80
C PRO A 16 7.81 -2.62 11.84
N MET A 17 8.09 -1.32 11.75
CA MET A 17 7.39 -0.29 12.52
C MET A 17 5.88 -0.56 12.46
N PRO A 18 5.13 -0.38 13.56
CA PRO A 18 3.68 -0.49 13.52
C PRO A 18 3.17 0.45 12.45
N THR A 19 2.50 -0.10 11.44
CA THR A 19 1.86 0.68 10.39
C THR A 19 0.85 1.59 11.06
N SER A 20 1.01 2.91 10.90
CA SER A 20 -0.01 3.87 11.28
C SER A 20 -1.37 3.41 10.76
N PRO A 21 -2.45 3.52 11.56
CA PRO A 21 -3.77 3.15 11.09
C PRO A 21 -4.04 3.91 9.79
N THR A 22 -4.53 3.16 8.81
CA THR A 22 -5.10 3.64 7.54
C THR A 22 -5.78 4.99 7.72
N PRO A 23 -5.70 5.94 6.77
CA PRO A 23 -6.44 7.19 6.89
C PRO A 23 -7.92 6.86 7.08
N SER A 24 -8.43 7.12 8.29
CA SER A 24 -9.85 6.93 8.60
C SER A 24 -10.67 7.71 7.58
N GLU A 25 -11.64 7.05 6.96
CA GLU A 25 -12.68 7.66 6.10
C GLU A 25 -13.63 8.58 6.89
N GLU A 26 -13.17 9.14 8.01
CA GLU A 26 -13.94 9.93 8.97
C GLU A 26 -13.43 11.38 8.99
N GLY A 27 -13.19 11.92 7.80
CA GLY A 27 -12.91 13.33 7.59
C GLY A 27 -13.84 13.83 6.49
N GLY A 28 -14.86 14.60 6.87
CA GLY A 28 -15.91 15.16 6.01
C GLY A 28 -15.42 16.17 4.97
N GLY A 29 -14.56 15.71 4.05
CA GLY A 29 -14.29 16.36 2.77
C GLY A 29 -15.18 15.77 1.67
N PRO A 30 -15.33 16.45 0.53
CA PRO A 30 -16.07 15.90 -0.61
C PRO A 30 -15.46 14.54 -0.97
N ARG A 31 -16.26 13.49 -0.80
CA ARG A 31 -15.89 12.14 -1.21
C ARG A 31 -15.57 12.16 -2.70
N ARG A 32 -14.55 11.40 -3.10
CA ARG A 32 -14.31 11.15 -4.52
C ARG A 32 -15.65 10.71 -5.14
N PRO A 33 -16.09 11.33 -6.24
CA PRO A 33 -17.32 10.90 -6.89
C PRO A 33 -17.21 9.40 -7.17
N ASP A 34 -18.28 8.67 -6.84
CA ASP A 34 -18.48 7.26 -7.19
C ASP A 34 -18.53 7.16 -8.72
N THR A 35 -17.36 7.28 -9.31
CA THR A 35 -17.09 7.03 -10.71
C THR A 35 -17.15 5.51 -10.86
N GLY A 36 -18.34 4.95 -10.81
CA GLY A 36 -18.64 3.65 -11.40
C GLY A 36 -18.44 3.76 -12.92
N SER A 37 -17.22 4.05 -13.34
CA SER A 37 -16.85 4.04 -14.74
C SER A 37 -16.95 2.57 -15.16
N PRO A 38 -17.72 2.23 -16.20
CA PRO A 38 -17.86 0.85 -16.67
C PRO A 38 -16.51 0.18 -17.01
N ASP A 39 -15.43 0.96 -17.07
CA ASP A 39 -14.06 0.52 -17.27
C ASP A 39 -13.30 0.03 -16.04
N LYS A 40 -13.81 0.25 -14.80
CA LYS A 40 -13.12 -0.19 -13.56
C LYS A 40 -13.08 -1.72 -13.45
N ASP A 41 -14.22 -2.38 -13.68
CA ASP A 41 -14.30 -3.85 -13.78
C ASP A 41 -13.42 -4.42 -14.92
N ASN A 42 -13.12 -3.57 -15.91
CA ASN A 42 -12.31 -3.93 -17.07
C ASN A 42 -10.82 -3.62 -16.89
N LEU A 43 -10.40 -2.90 -15.84
CA LEU A 43 -8.98 -2.60 -15.63
C LEU A 43 -8.21 -3.87 -15.27
N LEU A 44 -8.61 -4.58 -14.21
CA LEU A 44 -7.95 -5.82 -13.80
C LEU A 44 -7.98 -6.89 -14.91
N LYS A 45 -9.08 -7.00 -15.67
CA LYS A 45 -9.17 -7.91 -16.82
C LYS A 45 -8.18 -7.54 -17.94
N ARG A 46 -8.06 -6.26 -18.28
CA ARG A 46 -7.08 -5.78 -19.27
C ARG A 46 -5.65 -5.95 -18.78
N MET A 47 -5.39 -5.63 -17.51
CA MET A 47 -4.08 -5.82 -16.89
C MET A 47 -3.69 -7.29 -16.93
N ARG A 48 -4.57 -8.24 -16.58
CA ARG A 48 -4.25 -9.68 -16.68
C ARG A 48 -3.87 -10.12 -18.10
N LYS A 49 -4.49 -9.52 -19.12
CA LYS A 49 -4.19 -9.80 -20.53
C LYS A 49 -2.83 -9.24 -20.97
N VAL A 50 -2.44 -8.08 -20.46
CA VAL A 50 -1.18 -7.40 -20.81
C VAL A 50 -0.01 -7.90 -19.94
N ASP A 51 -0.20 -7.91 -18.62
CA ASP A 51 0.74 -8.42 -17.63
C ASP A 51 0.01 -8.97 -16.38
N PRO A 52 -0.05 -10.30 -16.20
CA PRO A 52 -0.71 -10.92 -15.05
C PRO A 52 -0.04 -10.59 -13.70
N LYS A 53 1.28 -10.37 -13.66
CA LYS A 53 1.99 -10.04 -12.41
C LYS A 53 1.65 -8.63 -11.95
N GLN A 54 1.48 -7.70 -12.89
CA GLN A 54 1.09 -6.33 -12.57
C GLN A 54 -0.35 -6.26 -12.07
N ALA A 55 -1.26 -7.05 -12.63
CA ALA A 55 -2.64 -7.15 -12.12
C ALA A 55 -2.66 -7.66 -10.67
N GLU A 56 -1.83 -8.65 -10.34
CA GLU A 56 -1.72 -9.19 -8.99
C GLU A 56 -1.15 -8.18 -8.00
N ARG A 57 -0.08 -7.47 -8.37
CA ARG A 57 0.51 -6.40 -7.54
C ARG A 57 -0.47 -5.26 -7.29
N TYR A 58 -1.26 -4.88 -8.30
CA TYR A 58 -2.28 -3.85 -8.16
C TYR A 58 -3.36 -4.31 -7.19
N ARG A 59 -3.90 -5.53 -7.34
CA ARG A 59 -4.86 -6.15 -6.41
C ARG A 59 -4.37 -6.10 -4.95
N GLN A 60 -3.11 -6.48 -4.73
CA GLN A 60 -2.50 -6.47 -3.40
C GLN A 60 -2.31 -5.06 -2.83
N ARG A 61 -2.08 -4.06 -3.68
CA ARG A 61 -1.84 -2.66 -3.26
C ARG A 61 -3.12 -1.88 -3.05
N THR A 62 -4.12 -2.06 -3.90
CA THR A 62 -5.34 -1.26 -3.90
C THR A 62 -6.48 -1.93 -3.16
N GLY A 63 -6.45 -3.25 -2.98
CA GLY A 63 -7.56 -4.01 -2.38
C GLY A 63 -8.78 -4.14 -3.29
N GLU A 64 -8.70 -3.69 -4.55
CA GLU A 64 -9.70 -3.94 -5.60
C GLU A 64 -9.68 -5.40 -6.09
#